data_AF-A0A522N4B9-F1
#
_entry.id   AF-A0A522N4B9-F1
#
_cell.length_a   1.000
_cell.length_b   1.000
_cell.length_c   1.000
_cell.angle_alpha   90.00
_cell.angle_beta   90.00
_cell.angle_gamma   90.00
#
_symmetry.space_group_name_H-M   'P 1'
#
loop_
_entity.id
_entity.type
_entity.pdbx_description
1 polymer ?
#
loop_
_entity_poly.entity_id
_entity_poly.type
_entity_poly.pdbx_seq_one_letter_code
_entity_poly.pdbx_strand_id
1 'polypeptide(L)'
;MDIKATGQPSQALTTEQQQALSRLHAAAKAFEGVFVGMLMREMRKTAPTDGIFGKASASEQTFSEMLDQQRADQIASSGSLGIARIVERELRGAVLSNAPAEAKAKRVEGEF
;
A
#
# COMPACT_ATOMS: atom_id res chain seq x y z
N MET A 1 -25.83 -18.28 -42.92
CA MET A 1 -25.37 -16.94 -42.49
C MET A 1 -25.14 -17.08 -40.99
N ASP A 2 -23.96 -17.57 -40.64
CA ASP A 2 -23.66 -18.11 -39.33
C ASP A 2 -22.82 -17.09 -38.58
N ILE A 3 -23.49 -16.38 -37.66
CA ILE A 3 -22.90 -15.42 -36.75
C ILE A 3 -22.18 -16.20 -35.65
N LYS A 4 -20.91 -16.52 -35.88
CA LYS A 4 -20.02 -17.08 -34.86
C LYS A 4 -19.68 -15.98 -33.87
N ALA A 5 -20.39 -15.96 -32.74
CA ALA A 5 -20.06 -15.17 -31.57
C ALA A 5 -18.73 -15.67 -30.99
N THR A 6 -17.62 -15.04 -31.40
CA THR A 6 -16.32 -15.23 -30.77
C THR A 6 -16.27 -14.41 -29.49
N GLY A 7 -16.82 -14.96 -28.40
CA GLY A 7 -16.46 -14.53 -27.06
C GLY A 7 -14.99 -14.88 -26.83
N GLN A 8 -14.13 -13.86 -26.68
CA GLN A 8 -12.74 -14.08 -26.31
C GLN A 8 -12.69 -14.79 -24.95
N PRO A 9 -11.94 -15.89 -24.80
CA PRO A 9 -11.76 -16.52 -23.49
C PRO A 9 -10.99 -15.55 -22.60
N SER A 10 -11.53 -15.25 -21.41
CA SER A 10 -10.82 -14.55 -20.34
C SER A 10 -9.56 -15.36 -20.02
N GLN A 11 -8.40 -14.96 -20.55
CA GLN A 11 -7.13 -15.63 -20.30
C GLN A 11 -6.83 -15.59 -18.80
N ALA A 12 -6.60 -16.76 -18.20
CA ALA A 12 -6.17 -16.85 -16.83
C ALA A 12 -4.81 -16.16 -16.64
N LEU A 13 -4.65 -15.43 -15.53
CA LEU A 13 -3.40 -14.75 -15.18
C LEU A 13 -2.27 -15.79 -15.01
N THR A 14 -1.08 -15.50 -15.55
CA THR A 14 0.09 -16.37 -15.33
C THR A 14 0.56 -16.34 -13.87
N THR A 15 1.37 -17.31 -13.46
CA THR A 15 1.95 -17.36 -12.12
C THR A 15 2.77 -16.10 -11.82
N GLU A 16 3.54 -15.61 -12.79
CA GLU A 16 4.34 -14.39 -12.66
C GLU A 16 3.45 -13.16 -12.45
N GLN A 17 2.34 -13.09 -13.19
CA GLN A 17 1.36 -12.01 -13.04
C GLN A 17 0.69 -12.04 -11.66
N GLN A 18 0.34 -13.22 -11.15
CA GLN A 18 -0.22 -13.36 -9.80
C GLN A 18 0.79 -12.96 -8.71
N GLN A 19 2.07 -13.34 -8.85
CA GLN A 19 3.13 -12.92 -7.95
C GLN A 19 3.38 -11.40 -8.00
N ALA A 20 3.32 -10.80 -9.20
CA ALA A 20 3.44 -9.35 -9.37
C ALA A 20 2.28 -8.60 -8.71
N LEU A 21 1.03 -9.09 -8.85
CA LEU A 21 -0.13 -8.53 -8.16
C LEU A 21 -0.05 -8.67 -6.63
N SER A 22 0.46 -9.79 -6.12
CA SER A 22 0.67 -9.99 -4.68
C SER A 22 1.68 -8.97 -4.11
N ARG A 23 2.78 -8.72 -4.83
CA ARG A 23 3.76 -7.69 -4.47
C ARG A 23 3.18 -6.28 -4.54
N LEU A 24 2.38 -5.99 -5.56
CA LEU A 24 1.67 -4.71 -5.66
C LEU A 24 0.75 -4.48 -4.47
N HIS A 25 -0.03 -5.49 -4.07
CA HIS A 25 -0.92 -5.41 -2.92
C HIS A 25 -0.15 -5.18 -1.60
N ALA A 26 0.97 -5.89 -1.39
CA ALA A 26 1.82 -5.67 -0.22
C ALA A 26 2.40 -4.25 -0.18
N ALA A 27 2.91 -3.75 -1.31
CA ALA A 27 3.46 -2.41 -1.43
C ALA A 27 2.39 -1.32 -1.24
N ALA A 28 1.19 -1.52 -1.80
CA ALA A 28 0.08 -0.58 -1.67
C ALA A 28 -0.40 -0.45 -0.22
N LYS A 29 -0.47 -1.56 0.54
CA LYS A 29 -0.75 -1.54 1.99
C LYS A 29 0.34 -0.81 2.78
N ALA A 30 1.60 -1.08 2.48
CA ALA A 30 2.72 -0.40 3.14
C ALA A 30 2.68 1.12 2.87
N PHE A 31 2.37 1.51 1.63
CA PHE A 31 2.19 2.92 1.26
C PHE A 31 1.05 3.58 2.04
N GLU A 32 -0.11 2.92 2.17
CA GLU A 32 -1.22 3.44 2.98
C GLU A 32 -0.79 3.67 4.44
N GLY A 33 0.00 2.77 5.04
CA GLY A 33 0.50 2.96 6.41
C GLY A 33 1.44 4.16 6.57
N VAL A 34 2.36 4.36 5.63
CA VAL A 34 3.20 5.56 5.62
C VAL A 34 2.34 6.82 5.50
N PHE A 35 1.34 6.81 4.62
CA PHE A 35 0.43 7.93 4.44
C PHE A 35 -0.40 8.23 5.70
N VAL A 36 -0.89 7.19 6.40
CA VAL A 36 -1.60 7.34 7.68
C VAL A 36 -0.70 8.00 8.72
N GLY A 37 0.55 7.54 8.84
CA GLY A 37 1.52 8.13 9.76
C GLY A 37 1.76 9.62 9.47
N MET A 38 1.89 9.99 8.18
CA MET A 38 1.98 11.39 7.76
C MET A 38 0.72 12.18 8.14
N LEU A 39 -0.46 11.63 7.88
CA LEU A 39 -1.73 12.27 8.21
C LEU A 39 -1.87 12.51 9.71
N MET A 40 -1.58 11.51 10.56
CA MET A 40 -1.65 11.64 12.02
C MET A 40 -0.66 12.69 12.53
N ARG A 41 0.55 12.74 11.95
CA ARG A 41 1.55 13.76 12.28
C ARG A 41 1.08 15.17 11.94
N GLU A 42 0.50 15.38 10.76
CA GLU A 42 -0.04 16.70 10.38
C GLU A 42 -1.25 17.09 11.23
N MET A 43 -2.15 16.14 11.56
CA MET A 43 -3.26 16.38 12.49
C MET A 43 -2.79 16.79 13.89
N ARG A 44 -1.68 16.22 14.37
CA ARG A 44 -1.09 16.59 15.67
C ARG A 44 -0.47 17.98 15.64
N LYS A 45 0.17 18.38 14.54
CA LYS A 45 0.73 19.74 14.38
C LYS A 45 -0.35 20.82 14.40
N THR A 46 -1.57 20.51 13.98
CA THR A 46 -2.70 21.45 14.00
C THR A 46 -3.43 21.49 15.34
N ALA A 47 -3.16 20.55 16.24
CA ALA A 47 -3.70 20.58 17.60
C ALA A 47 -3.02 21.68 18.44
N PRO A 48 -3.76 22.41 19.30
CA PRO A 48 -3.16 23.38 20.21
C PRO A 48 -2.12 22.72 21.11
N THR A 49 -0.88 23.20 21.08
CA THR A 49 0.22 22.67 21.91
C THR A 49 0.18 23.18 23.36
N ASP A 50 -0.58 24.24 23.61
CA ASP A 50 -0.71 24.88 24.92
C ASP A 50 -2.00 24.38 25.59
N GLY A 51 -1.93 23.16 26.13
CA GLY A 51 -2.98 22.63 26.99
C GLY A 51 -3.01 23.32 28.35
N ILE A 52 -4.07 23.06 29.13
CA ILE A 52 -4.29 23.59 30.49
C ILE A 52 -3.12 23.25 31.44
N PHE A 53 -2.33 22.22 31.10
CA PHE A 53 -1.16 21.74 31.87
C PHE A 53 0.20 22.23 31.32
N GLY A 54 0.22 23.13 30.33
CA GLY A 54 1.44 23.60 29.67
C GLY A 54 1.87 22.71 28.49
N LYS A 55 3.11 22.89 28.01
CA LYS A 55 3.67 22.12 26.89
C LYS A 55 3.91 20.67 27.29
N ALA A 56 3.53 19.72 26.42
CA ALA A 56 3.76 18.29 26.64
C ALA A 56 5.24 17.99 26.91
N SER A 57 5.50 17.14 27.91
CA SER A 57 6.86 16.72 28.24
C SER A 57 7.49 15.89 27.11
N ALA A 58 8.83 15.83 27.05
CA ALA A 58 9.52 15.01 26.05
C ALA A 58 9.13 13.52 26.14
N SER A 59 8.93 13.00 27.35
CA SER A 59 8.49 11.62 27.57
C SER A 59 7.08 11.37 27.03
N GLU A 60 6.16 12.30 27.25
CA GLU A 60 4.79 12.22 26.75
C GLU A 60 4.72 12.27 25.23
N GLN A 61 5.58 13.06 24.59
CA GLN A 61 5.73 13.10 23.14
C GLN A 61 6.19 11.74 22.61
N THR A 62 7.23 11.15 23.19
CA THR A 62 7.72 9.82 22.78
C THR A 62 6.65 8.72 22.91
N PHE A 63 5.94 8.67 24.05
CA PHE A 63 4.86 7.68 24.22
C PHE A 63 3.71 7.90 23.24
N SER A 64 3.38 9.15 22.96
CA SER A 64 2.38 9.51 21.97
C SER A 64 2.76 9.09 20.56
N GLU A 65 4.02 9.29 20.17
CA GLU A 65 4.54 8.86 18.86
C GLU A 65 4.49 7.34 18.71
N MET A 66 4.88 6.58 19.73
CA MET A 66 4.75 5.11 19.70
C MET A 66 3.29 4.65 19.58
N LEU A 67 2.38 5.33 20.29
CA LEU A 67 0.95 5.04 20.21
C LEU A 67 0.39 5.37 18.81
N ASP A 68 0.78 6.49 18.23
CA ASP A 68 0.38 6.89 16.88
C ASP A 68 0.91 5.91 15.84
N GLN A 69 2.15 5.43 16.00
CA GLN A 69 2.72 4.41 15.12
C GLN A 69 1.89 3.12 15.13
N GLN A 70 1.53 2.62 16.32
CA GLN A 70 0.67 1.43 16.43
C GLN A 70 -0.73 1.65 15.85
N ARG A 71 -1.31 2.85 16.03
CA ARG A 71 -2.59 3.20 15.41
C ARG A 71 -2.49 3.25 13.89
N ALA A 72 -1.42 3.85 13.35
CA ALA A 72 -1.18 3.92 11.92
C ALA A 72 -1.05 2.53 11.30
N ASP A 73 -0.31 1.63 11.95
CA ASP A 73 -0.16 0.24 11.51
C ASP A 73 -1.49 -0.52 11.51
N GLN A 74 -2.35 -0.30 12.53
CA GLN A 74 -3.68 -0.91 12.60
C GLN A 74 -4.62 -0.39 11.50
N ILE A 75 -4.64 0.92 11.27
CA ILE A 75 -5.44 1.54 10.22
C ILE A 75 -5.00 1.03 8.84
N ALA A 76 -3.69 1.00 8.57
CA ALA A 76 -3.13 0.48 7.32
C ALA A 76 -3.48 -1.00 7.09
N SER A 77 -3.36 -1.81 8.14
CA SER A 77 -3.68 -3.25 8.08
C SER A 77 -5.16 -3.49 7.79
N SER A 78 -6.04 -2.62 8.31
CA SER A 78 -7.49 -2.69 8.07
C SER A 78 -7.90 -2.31 6.64
N GLY A 79 -7.09 -1.54 5.91
CA GLY A 79 -7.45 -1.04 4.59
C GLY A 79 -8.58 0.00 4.60
N SER A 80 -8.88 0.60 5.76
CA SER A 80 -10.07 1.41 5.99
C SER A 80 -10.09 2.73 5.22
N LEU A 81 -8.91 3.30 4.90
CA LEU A 81 -8.80 4.52 4.10
C LEU A 81 -9.00 4.26 2.60
N GLY A 82 -8.71 3.04 2.14
CA GLY A 82 -8.92 2.63 0.75
C GLY A 82 -7.91 3.22 -0.25
N ILE A 83 -6.85 3.87 0.22
CA ILE A 83 -5.75 4.38 -0.60
C ILE A 83 -5.01 3.21 -1.25
N ALA A 84 -4.78 2.12 -0.52
CA ALA A 84 -4.16 0.91 -1.07
C ALA A 84 -4.94 0.40 -2.31
N ARG A 85 -6.27 0.40 -2.25
CA ARG A 85 -7.13 -0.01 -3.38
C ARG A 85 -7.04 0.92 -4.58
N ILE A 86 -6.91 2.23 -4.33
CA ILE A 86 -6.73 3.22 -5.41
C ILE A 86 -5.38 2.97 -6.07
N VAL A 87 -4.30 2.87 -5.31
CA VAL A 87 -2.95 2.59 -5.81
C VAL A 87 -2.92 1.29 -6.63
N GLU A 88 -3.52 0.22 -6.10
CA GLU A 88 -3.64 -1.05 -6.82
C GLU A 88 -4.38 -0.88 -8.14
N ARG A 89 -5.52 -0.18 -8.15
CA ARG A 89 -6.31 0.03 -9.37
C ARG A 89 -5.52 0.78 -10.43
N GLU A 90 -4.83 1.86 -10.06
CA GLU A 90 -4.08 2.67 -11.02
C GLU A 90 -2.83 1.93 -11.56
N LEU A 91 -2.16 1.13 -10.73
CA LEU A 91 -0.92 0.45 -11.10
C LEU A 91 -1.13 -0.96 -11.66
N ARG A 92 -2.32 -1.55 -11.51
CA ARG A 92 -2.61 -2.93 -11.94
C ARG A 92 -2.24 -3.18 -13.39
N GLY A 93 -2.60 -2.27 -14.30
CA GLY A 93 -2.29 -2.40 -15.73
C GLY A 93 -0.78 -2.46 -15.99
N ALA A 94 -0.03 -1.51 -15.43
CA ALA A 94 1.42 -1.44 -15.59
C ALA A 94 2.14 -2.67 -15.01
N VAL A 95 1.71 -3.16 -13.84
CA VAL A 95 2.29 -4.34 -13.20
C VAL A 95 2.03 -5.61 -14.02
N LEU A 96 0.84 -5.77 -14.57
CA LEU A 96 0.50 -6.93 -15.40
C LEU A 96 1.29 -6.96 -16.71
N SER A 97 1.55 -5.79 -17.31
CA SER A 97 2.39 -5.67 -18.51
C SER A 97 3.86 -5.96 -18.24
N ASN A 98 4.39 -5.59 -17.06
CA ASN A 98 5.80 -5.73 -16.72
C ASN A 98 6.16 -7.03 -15.98
N ALA A 99 5.17 -7.76 -15.45
CA ALA A 99 5.37 -9.01 -14.71
C ALA A 99 6.35 -10.03 -15.35
N PRO A 100 6.29 -10.34 -16.66
CA PRO A 100 7.22 -11.30 -17.27
C PRO A 100 8.66 -10.78 -17.36
N ALA A 101 8.89 -9.47 -17.47
CA ALA A 101 10.22 -8.89 -17.51
C ALA A 101 10.89 -8.89 -16.13
N GLU A 102 10.12 -8.55 -15.09
CA GLU A 102 10.58 -8.56 -13.69
C GLU A 102 10.92 -9.97 -13.21
N ALA A 103 10.12 -10.98 -13.59
CA ALA A 103 10.38 -12.39 -13.27
C ALA A 103 11.66 -12.93 -13.93
N LYS A 104 11.99 -12.46 -15.16
CA LYS A 104 13.24 -12.81 -15.84
C LYS A 104 14.45 -12.15 -15.17
N ALA A 105 14.36 -10.87 -14.81
CA ALA A 105 15.44 -10.16 -14.13
C ALA A 105 15.83 -10.82 -12.80
N LYS A 106 14.83 -11.17 -11.98
CA LYS A 106 15.05 -11.83 -10.68
C LYS A 106 15.66 -13.24 -10.80
N ARG A 107 15.45 -13.93 -11.91
CA ARG A 107 16.07 -15.24 -12.16
C ARG A 107 17.58 -15.11 -12.42
N VAL A 108 17.99 -14.06 -13.11
CA VAL A 108 19.40 -13.78 -13.43
C VAL A 108 20.18 -13.36 -12.18
N GLU A 109 19.55 -12.66 -11.24
CA GLU A 109 20.18 -12.26 -9.97
C GLU A 109 20.37 -13.43 -8.98
N GLY A 110 19.64 -14.54 -9.15
CA GLY A 110 19.74 -15.72 -8.29
C GLY A 110 20.76 -16.78 -8.75
N GLU A 111 21.51 -16.52 -9.82
CA GLU A 111 22.49 -17.44 -10.42
C GLU A 111 23.94 -17.11 -10.03
N PHE A 112 24.15 -16.30 -8.98
CA PHE A 112 25.46 -16.01 -8.37
C PHE A 112 25.45 -16.31 -6.87
#